data_AF-A0A533V4J6-F1
#
_entry.id   AF-A0A533V4J6-F1
#
_cell.length_a   1.000
_cell.length_b   1.000
_cell.length_c   1.000
_cell.angle_alpha   90.00
_cell.angle_beta   90.00
_cell.angle_gamma   90.00
#
_symmetry.space_group_name_H-M   'P 1'
#
loop_
_entity.id
_entity.type
_entity.pdbx_description
1 polymer ?
#
loop_
_entity_poly.entity_id
_entity_poly.type
_entity_poly.pdbx_seq_one_letter_code
_entity_poly.pdbx_strand_id
1 'polypeptide(L)'
;MSESRIFFDRSKLSSRYIPNELHHREKEMSLLQTMFKDSYIKPDEFVFLTPHIVGRSGIGKTSTILKFSSMLENEFKKSGLTLKVAYINLKLQGGNKYAVYRFLLEKIAPELPSQGLSAEEMLRYLLYICMKINYTF
;
A
#
# COMPACT_ATOMS: atom_id res chain seq x y z
N MET A 1 27.97 10.65 15.88
CA MET A 1 28.31 9.37 15.21
C MET A 1 29.20 9.72 14.03
N SER A 2 30.41 9.18 13.95
CA SER A 2 31.41 9.58 12.95
C SER A 2 30.94 9.26 11.53
N GLU A 3 30.94 10.25 10.65
CA GLU A 3 30.72 10.05 9.21
C GLU A 3 31.76 9.09 8.66
N SER A 4 31.28 7.98 8.09
CA SER A 4 32.11 6.96 7.47
C SER A 4 32.48 7.43 6.07
N ARG A 5 33.77 7.62 5.76
CA ARG A 5 34.25 8.04 4.41
C ARG A 5 33.92 7.07 3.27
N ILE A 6 33.39 5.87 3.59
CA ILE A 6 33.04 4.83 2.62
C ILE A 6 31.60 5.00 2.13
N PHE A 7 30.69 5.48 2.98
CA PHE A 7 29.27 5.55 2.66
C PHE A 7 28.82 6.99 2.55
N PHE A 8 28.42 7.39 1.35
CA PHE A 8 27.77 8.67 1.12
C PHE A 8 26.38 8.72 1.79
N ASP A 9 25.58 7.65 1.64
CA ASP A 9 24.27 7.54 2.28
C ASP A 9 23.97 6.08 2.69
N ARG A 10 24.06 5.80 3.99
CA ARG A 10 23.77 4.46 4.55
C ARG A 10 22.29 4.11 4.51
N SER A 11 21.38 5.08 4.41
CA SER A 11 19.94 4.83 4.39
C SER A 11 19.53 3.99 3.17
N LYS A 12 20.28 4.10 2.06
CA LYS A 12 20.10 3.33 0.83
C LYS A 12 20.31 1.81 1.00
N LEU A 13 21.03 1.41 2.05
CA LEU A 13 21.28 -0.01 2.36
C LEU A 13 20.24 -0.59 3.32
N SER A 14 19.32 0.23 3.82
CA SER A 14 18.21 -0.24 4.65
C SER A 14 17.33 -1.20 3.86
N SER A 15 16.87 -2.27 4.50
CA SER A 15 15.87 -3.18 3.90
C SER A 15 14.51 -2.52 3.62
N ARG A 16 14.28 -1.31 4.16
CA ARG A 16 13.10 -0.49 3.90
C ARG A 16 13.29 0.49 2.73
N TYR A 17 14.52 0.64 2.23
CA TYR A 17 14.77 1.50 1.10
C TYR A 17 14.18 0.89 -0.17
N ILE A 18 13.42 1.69 -0.89
CA ILE A 18 12.87 1.31 -2.20
C ILE A 18 13.53 2.24 -3.22
N PRO A 19 14.33 1.71 -4.15
CA PRO A 19 14.97 2.53 -5.18
C PRO A 19 13.94 3.11 -6.16
N ASN A 20 14.37 4.13 -6.90
CA ASN A 20 13.55 4.76 -7.94
C ASN A 20 13.26 3.80 -9.10
N GLU A 21 14.21 2.91 -9.41
CA GLU A 21 14.09 1.89 -10.44
C GLU A 21 14.28 0.51 -9.81
N LEU A 22 13.47 -0.45 -10.25
CA LEU A 22 13.59 -1.86 -9.87
C LEU A 22 14.00 -2.64 -11.11
N HIS A 23 15.31 -2.73 -11.33
CA HIS A 23 15.86 -3.48 -12.45
C HIS A 23 15.40 -4.95 -12.41
N HIS A 24 15.09 -5.50 -13.60
CA HIS A 24 14.61 -6.87 -13.78
C HIS A 24 13.23 -7.17 -13.19
N ARG A 25 12.44 -6.13 -12.89
CA ARG A 25 11.04 -6.24 -12.43
C ARG A 25 10.04 -5.54 -13.35
N GLU A 26 10.48 -5.15 -14.54
CA GLU A 26 9.70 -4.38 -15.51
C GLU A 26 8.50 -5.18 -15.99
N LYS A 27 8.66 -6.49 -16.18
CA LYS A 27 7.56 -7.38 -16.62
C LYS A 27 6.47 -7.50 -15.56
N GLU A 28 6.84 -7.70 -14.30
CA GLU A 28 5.90 -7.78 -13.18
C GLU A 28 5.19 -6.44 -12.94
N MET A 29 5.93 -5.33 -13.03
CA MET A 29 5.36 -3.98 -12.96
C MET A 29 4.37 -3.72 -14.09
N SER A 30 4.70 -4.10 -15.33
CA SER A 30 3.83 -3.95 -16.49
C SER A 30 2.56 -4.81 -16.37
N LEU A 31 2.66 -6.02 -15.82
CA LEU A 31 1.51 -6.88 -15.56
C LEU A 31 0.56 -6.25 -14.53
N LEU A 32 1.10 -5.78 -13.41
CA LEU A 32 0.32 -5.06 -12.40
C LEU A 32 -0.31 -3.79 -12.99
N GLN A 33 0.42 -3.02 -13.78
CA GLN A 33 -0.13 -1.84 -14.44
C GLN A 33 -1.28 -2.20 -15.36
N THR A 34 -1.18 -3.29 -16.12
CA THR A 34 -2.26 -3.76 -16.99
C THR A 34 -3.50 -4.16 -16.19
N MET A 35 -3.30 -4.90 -15.09
CA MET A 35 -4.40 -5.33 -14.21
C MET A 35 -5.17 -4.15 -13.61
N PHE A 36 -4.49 -3.09 -13.18
CA PHE A 36 -5.11 -1.96 -12.50
C PHE A 36 -5.35 -0.75 -13.42
N LYS A 37 -5.05 -0.83 -14.71
CA LYS A 37 -5.13 0.32 -15.63
C LYS A 37 -6.51 0.98 -15.60
N ASP A 38 -7.55 0.16 -15.65
CA ASP A 38 -8.92 0.68 -15.72
C ASP A 38 -9.39 1.29 -14.40
N SER A 39 -8.74 0.99 -13.27
CA SER A 39 -9.11 1.52 -11.94
C SER A 39 -9.04 3.05 -11.83
N TYR A 40 -8.25 3.71 -12.68
CA TYR A 40 -8.12 5.17 -12.73
C TYR A 40 -8.45 5.78 -14.10
N ILE A 41 -8.84 4.97 -15.10
CA ILE A 41 -9.31 5.46 -16.41
C ILE A 41 -10.84 5.36 -16.48
N LYS A 42 -11.40 4.27 -15.98
CA LYS A 42 -12.82 3.96 -15.98
C LYS A 42 -13.23 3.31 -14.66
N PRO A 43 -13.18 4.07 -13.55
CA PRO A 43 -13.39 3.51 -12.21
C PRO A 43 -14.73 2.78 -12.06
N ASP A 44 -15.78 3.22 -12.75
CA ASP A 44 -17.11 2.61 -12.71
C ASP A 44 -17.18 1.23 -13.41
N GLU A 45 -16.27 0.95 -14.33
CA GLU A 45 -16.16 -0.35 -15.03
C GLU A 45 -15.14 -1.28 -14.35
N PHE A 46 -14.35 -0.78 -13.39
CA PHE A 46 -13.26 -1.54 -12.80
C PHE A 46 -13.78 -2.65 -11.86
N VAL A 47 -13.39 -3.89 -12.16
CA VAL A 47 -13.71 -5.06 -11.34
C VAL A 47 -12.69 -5.23 -10.22
N PHE A 48 -13.16 -5.55 -9.01
CA PHE A 48 -12.30 -5.83 -7.87
C PHE A 48 -11.31 -6.98 -8.15
N LEU A 49 -10.01 -6.73 -7.89
CA LEU A 49 -8.93 -7.69 -8.10
C LEU A 49 -8.21 -8.03 -6.80
N THR A 50 -7.87 -9.32 -6.63
CA THR A 50 -7.05 -9.83 -5.51
C THR A 50 -5.83 -10.57 -6.04
N PRO A 51 -4.82 -9.86 -6.57
CA PRO A 51 -3.62 -10.50 -7.11
C PRO A 51 -2.79 -11.17 -6.01
N HIS A 52 -2.36 -12.40 -6.27
CA HIS A 52 -1.47 -13.15 -5.39
C HIS A 52 -0.05 -13.19 -5.96
N ILE A 53 0.93 -12.65 -5.23
CA ILE A 53 2.32 -12.60 -5.67
C ILE A 53 3.13 -13.64 -4.89
N VAL A 54 3.52 -14.70 -5.59
CA VAL A 54 4.17 -15.87 -5.01
C VAL A 54 5.62 -15.95 -5.47
N GLY A 55 6.50 -16.38 -4.56
CA GLY A 55 7.91 -16.61 -4.86
C GLY A 55 8.76 -16.64 -3.60
N ARG A 56 10.02 -17.07 -3.73
CA ARG A 56 10.97 -17.18 -2.60
C ARG A 56 11.23 -15.85 -1.89
N SER A 57 11.69 -15.91 -0.64
CA SER A 57 12.08 -14.70 0.10
C SER A 57 13.26 -13.98 -0.57
N GLY A 58 13.37 -12.67 -0.39
CA GLY A 58 14.49 -11.88 -0.91
C GLY A 58 14.45 -11.54 -2.40
N ILE A 59 13.49 -12.04 -3.18
CA ILE A 59 13.42 -11.76 -4.62
C ILE A 59 12.86 -10.35 -4.95
N GLY A 60 12.45 -9.56 -3.96
CA GLY A 60 11.95 -8.19 -4.20
C GLY A 60 10.43 -8.04 -4.35
N LYS A 61 9.63 -9.08 -4.04
CA LYS A 61 8.14 -9.00 -4.10
C LYS A 61 7.58 -7.77 -3.37
N THR A 62 8.05 -7.54 -2.14
CA THR A 62 7.61 -6.41 -1.30
C THR A 62 8.01 -5.07 -1.92
N SER A 63 9.24 -4.95 -2.40
CA SER A 63 9.72 -3.73 -3.06
C SER A 63 8.94 -3.43 -4.34
N THR A 64 8.65 -4.45 -5.14
CA THR A 64 7.81 -4.34 -6.35
C THR A 64 6.41 -3.81 -6.00
N ILE A 65 5.74 -4.38 -5.00
CA ILE A 65 4.41 -3.92 -4.61
C ILE A 65 4.41 -2.51 -4.07
N LEU A 66 5.34 -2.17 -3.18
CA LEU A 66 5.40 -0.81 -2.62
C LEU A 66 5.70 0.23 -3.70
N LYS A 67 6.58 -0.10 -4.65
CA LYS A 67 6.85 0.77 -5.81
C LYS A 67 5.63 0.91 -6.71
N PHE A 68 4.97 -0.20 -7.02
CA PHE A 68 3.74 -0.22 -7.81
C PHE A 68 2.63 0.59 -7.15
N SER A 69 2.43 0.45 -5.84
CA SER A 69 1.45 1.23 -5.09
C SER A 69 1.69 2.74 -5.20
N SER A 70 2.94 3.19 -5.04
CA SER A 70 3.29 4.61 -5.21
C SER A 70 3.07 5.10 -6.65
N MET A 71 3.36 4.26 -7.65
CA MET A 71 3.06 4.56 -9.05
C MET A 71 1.54 4.68 -9.27
N LEU A 72 0.76 3.75 -8.73
CA LEU A 72 -0.69 3.71 -8.87
C LEU A 72 -1.34 4.93 -8.21
N GLU A 73 -0.91 5.31 -7.01
CA GLU A 73 -1.36 6.56 -6.36
C GLU A 73 -1.12 7.79 -7.24
N ASN A 74 0.02 7.86 -7.93
CA ASN A 74 0.31 8.95 -8.86
C ASN A 74 -0.61 8.94 -10.08
N GLU A 75 -0.94 7.77 -10.63
CA GLU A 75 -1.89 7.67 -11.76
C GLU A 75 -3.31 8.09 -11.36
N PHE A 76 -3.78 7.67 -10.18
CA PHE A 76 -5.04 8.17 -9.62
C PHE A 76 -5.05 9.70 -9.49
N LYS A 77 -3.97 10.27 -8.92
CA LYS A 77 -3.83 11.72 -8.77
C LYS A 77 -3.88 12.45 -10.12
N LYS A 78 -3.22 11.91 -11.16
CA LYS A 78 -3.25 12.48 -12.52
C LYS A 78 -4.65 12.45 -13.12
N SER A 79 -5.43 11.42 -12.82
CA SER A 79 -6.83 11.30 -13.24
C SER A 79 -7.81 12.12 -12.38
N GLY A 80 -7.33 12.92 -11.43
CA GLY A 80 -8.20 13.68 -10.52
C GLY A 80 -8.91 12.82 -9.47
N LEU A 81 -8.46 11.58 -9.26
CA LEU A 81 -9.00 10.63 -8.30
C LEU A 81 -8.07 10.51 -7.08
N THR A 82 -8.60 9.99 -5.98
CA THR A 82 -7.82 9.73 -4.76
C THR A 82 -7.74 8.23 -4.48
N LEU A 83 -6.51 7.72 -4.32
CA LEU A 83 -6.25 6.37 -3.83
C LEU A 83 -5.52 6.46 -2.49
N LYS A 84 -6.02 5.74 -1.47
CA LYS A 84 -5.33 5.53 -0.20
C LYS A 84 -4.78 4.10 -0.17
N VAL A 85 -3.46 3.93 -0.05
CA VAL A 85 -2.84 2.61 0.09
C VAL A 85 -2.46 2.31 1.54
N ALA A 86 -2.90 1.15 2.04
CA ALA A 86 -2.46 0.60 3.32
C ALA A 86 -1.62 -0.67 3.13
N TYR A 87 -0.32 -0.59 3.43
CA TYR A 87 0.58 -1.75 3.43
C TYR A 87 0.69 -2.36 4.82
N ILE A 88 0.33 -3.64 4.96
CA ILE A 88 0.44 -4.40 6.22
C ILE A 88 1.47 -5.51 6.08
N ASN A 89 2.51 -5.48 6.91
CA ASN A 89 3.43 -6.60 7.04
C ASN A 89 2.90 -7.56 8.11
N LEU A 90 2.18 -8.60 7.69
CA LEU A 90 1.59 -9.57 8.61
C LEU A 90 2.61 -10.31 9.49
N LYS A 91 3.90 -10.40 9.10
CA LYS A 91 4.94 -10.96 9.97
C LYS A 91 5.22 -10.08 11.20
N LEU A 92 5.08 -8.76 11.05
CA LEU A 92 5.32 -7.79 12.12
C LEU A 92 4.03 -7.32 12.80
N GLN A 93 2.92 -7.28 12.05
CA GLN A 93 1.66 -6.62 12.43
C GLN A 93 0.47 -7.58 12.45
N GLY A 94 0.64 -8.84 12.03
CA GLY A 94 -0.44 -9.82 11.87
C GLY A 94 -0.72 -10.68 13.10
N GLY A 95 -0.30 -10.24 14.30
CA GLY A 95 -0.41 -11.05 15.52
C GLY A 95 -1.84 -11.46 15.89
N ASN A 96 -2.84 -10.63 15.59
CA ASN A 96 -4.26 -10.97 15.68
C ASN A 96 -5.13 -10.02 14.83
N LYS A 97 -6.43 -10.32 14.73
CA LYS A 97 -7.41 -9.51 13.98
C LYS A 97 -7.44 -8.04 14.44
N TYR A 98 -7.39 -7.81 15.76
CA TYR A 98 -7.39 -6.47 16.34
C TYR A 98 -6.20 -5.64 15.85
N ALA A 99 -4.98 -6.19 15.87
CA ALA A 99 -3.78 -5.49 15.43
C ALA A 99 -3.84 -5.10 13.95
N VAL A 100 -4.33 -6.01 13.10
CA VAL A 100 -4.50 -5.75 11.66
C VAL A 100 -5.52 -4.63 11.42
N TYR A 101 -6.70 -4.71 12.06
CA TYR A 101 -7.76 -3.72 11.86
C TYR A 101 -7.41 -2.36 12.45
N ARG A 102 -6.73 -2.34 13.59
CA ARG A 102 -6.18 -1.11 14.16
C ARG A 102 -5.22 -0.44 13.20
N PHE A 103 -4.28 -1.20 12.63
CA PHE A 103 -3.32 -0.66 11.68
C PHE A 103 -3.98 -0.16 10.39
N LEU A 104 -5.00 -0.86 9.89
CA LEU A 104 -5.81 -0.39 8.75
C LEU A 104 -6.51 0.94 9.05
N LEU A 105 -7.18 1.03 10.20
CA LEU A 105 -7.91 2.22 10.61
C LEU A 105 -6.96 3.42 10.76
N GLU A 106 -5.86 3.25 11.49
CA GLU A 106 -4.85 4.31 11.70
C GLU A 106 -4.19 4.77 10.38
N LYS A 107 -4.15 3.91 9.35
CA LYS A 107 -3.61 4.27 8.03
C LYS A 107 -4.63 4.97 7.14
N ILE A 108 -5.88 4.54 7.16
CA ILE A 108 -6.91 5.03 6.22
C ILE A 108 -7.66 6.25 6.79
N ALA A 109 -7.88 6.27 8.11
CA ALA A 109 -8.60 7.30 8.84
C ALA A 109 -7.90 7.61 10.19
N PRO A 110 -6.71 8.23 10.15
CA PRO A 110 -5.94 8.57 11.35
C PRO A 110 -6.67 9.50 12.33
N GLU A 111 -7.71 10.20 11.87
CA GLU A 111 -8.57 11.06 12.68
C GLU A 111 -9.48 10.28 13.64
N LEU A 112 -9.69 8.98 13.42
CA LEU A 112 -10.54 8.17 14.28
C LEU A 112 -9.76 7.53 15.43
N PRO A 113 -10.33 7.50 16.65
CA PRO A 113 -9.70 6.83 17.77
C PRO A 113 -9.75 5.31 17.55
N SER A 114 -8.59 4.66 17.62
CA SER A 114 -8.49 3.19 17.66
C SER A 114 -8.59 2.62 19.08
N GLN A 115 -8.55 3.47 20.11
CA GLN A 115 -8.62 3.04 21.51
C GLN A 115 -10.07 2.78 21.94
N GLY A 116 -10.29 1.70 22.68
CA GLY A 116 -11.62 1.33 23.20
C GLY A 116 -12.55 0.64 22.20
N LEU A 117 -12.20 0.60 20.90
CA LEU A 117 -12.95 -0.13 19.89
C LEU A 117 -12.58 -1.61 19.89
N SER A 118 -13.55 -2.48 19.72
CA SER A 118 -13.34 -3.87 19.29
C SER A 118 -12.85 -3.95 17.84
N ALA A 119 -12.34 -5.11 17.45
CA ALA A 119 -11.90 -5.35 16.07
C ALA A 119 -13.07 -5.18 15.08
N GLU A 120 -14.24 -5.71 15.43
CA GLU A 120 -15.45 -5.65 14.61
C GLU A 120 -15.95 -4.20 14.45
N GLU A 121 -15.88 -3.38 15.51
CA GLU A 121 -16.21 -1.95 15.42
C GLU A 121 -15.24 -1.19 14.51
N MET A 122 -13.92 -1.45 14.63
CA MET A 122 -12.94 -0.84 13.74
C MET A 122 -13.23 -1.15 12.26
N LEU A 123 -13.58 -2.41 11.95
CA LEU A 123 -13.94 -2.79 10.60
C LEU A 123 -15.21 -2.08 10.12
N ARG A 124 -16.24 -1.97 10.99
CA ARG A 124 -17.48 -1.25 10.66
C ARG A 124 -17.20 0.23 10.37
N TYR A 125 -16.38 0.89 11.18
CA TYR A 125 -15.99 2.28 10.95
C TYR A 125 -15.20 2.44 9.65
N LEU A 126 -14.27 1.53 9.37
CA LEU A 126 -13.50 1.53 8.13
C LEU A 126 -14.42 1.43 6.90
N LEU A 127 -15.38 0.50 6.92
CA LEU A 127 -16.35 0.33 5.84
C LEU A 127 -17.23 1.59 5.69
N TYR A 128 -17.71 2.15 6.79
CA TYR A 128 -18.50 3.39 6.78
C TYR A 128 -17.75 4.55 6.11
N ILE A 129 -16.47 4.73 6.44
CA ILE A 129 -15.62 5.77 5.83
C ILE A 129 -15.42 5.52 4.34
N CYS A 130 -15.07 4.29 3.95
CA CYS A 130 -14.88 3.94 2.55
C CYS A 130 -16.15 4.20 1.72
N MET A 131 -17.33 3.93 2.28
CA MET A 131 -18.59 4.24 1.62
C MET A 131 -18.82 5.76 1.52
N LYS A 132 -18.52 6.54 2.56
CA LYS A 132 -18.67 8.01 2.54
C LYS A 132 -17.74 8.71 1.55
N ILE A 133 -16.51 8.21 1.37
CA ILE A 133 -15.55 8.78 0.42
C ILE A 133 -16.12 8.76 -1.01
N ASN A 134 -16.95 7.78 -1.36
CA ASN A 134 -17.61 7.72 -2.67
C ASN A 134 -18.76 8.74 -2.88
N TYR A 135 -19.15 9.49 -1.84
CA TYR A 135 -20.27 10.46 -1.89
C TYR A 135 -19.87 11.92 -1.66
N THR A 136 -18.56 12.22 -1.60
CA THR A 136 -18.11 13.60 -1.41
C THR A 136 -17.69 14.18 -2.76
N PHE A 137 -18.64 14.84 -3.43
CA PHE A 137 -18.41 15.66 -4.63
C PHE A 137 -17.77 17.00 -4.26
#